data_AF-A0A3S3P575-F1
#
_entry.id   AF-A0A3S3P575-F1
#
_cell.length_a   1.000
_cell.length_b   1.000
_cell.length_c   1.000
_cell.angle_alpha   90.00
_cell.angle_beta   90.00
_cell.angle_gamma   90.00
#
_symmetry.space_group_name_H-M   'P 1'
#
loop_
_entity.id
_entity.type
_entity.pdbx_description
1 polymer ?
#
loop_
_entity_poly.entity_id
_entity_poly.type
_entity_poly.pdbx_seq_one_letter_code
_entity_poly.pdbx_strand_id
1 'polypeptide(L)' 'MFIHGESFDWNAGSAYDGSVLASFANLVVVTINYRLGVL' A
#
# COMPACT_ATOMS: atom_id res chain seq x y z
N MET A 1 -7.40 3.94 -2.63
CA MET A 1 -6.82 2.58 -2.61
C MET A 1 -5.42 2.66 -3.18
N PHE A 2 -4.44 2.09 -2.50
CA PHE A 2 -3.04 2.07 -2.89
C PHE A 2 -2.54 0.62 -2.99
N ILE A 3 -1.80 0.33 -4.05
CA ILE A 3 -1.17 -0.98 -4.32
C ILE A 3 0.33 -0.71 -4.38
N HIS A 4 1.10 -1.38 -3.52
CA HIS A 4 2.56 -1.23 -3.53
C HIS A 4 3.16 -1.84 -4.80
N GLY A 5 4.14 -1.14 -5.38
CA GLY A 5 4.82 -1.53 -6.62
C GLY A 5 6.14 -2.27 -6.36
N GLU A 6 7.14 -1.96 -7.19
CA GLU A 6 8.45 -2.61 -7.36
C GLU A 6 8.43 -3.73 -8.42
N SER A 7 9.34 -4.71 -8.33
CA SER A 7 9.53 -5.74 -9.35
C SER A 7 8.51 -6.89 -9.29
N PHE A 8 7.41 -6.71 -8.54
CA PHE A 8 6.48 -7.78 -8.15
C PHE A 8 7.10 -8.90 -7.29
N ASP A 9 8.35 -8.76 -6.85
CA ASP A 9 9.05 -9.78 -6.06
C ASP A 9 9.14 -9.46 -4.56
N TRP A 10 8.91 -8.21 -4.17
CA TRP A 10 9.11 -7.76 -2.78
C TRP A 10 8.23 -6.54 -2.46
N ASN A 11 8.34 -6.05 -1.21
CA ASN A 11 7.57 -4.95 -0.60
C ASN A 11 6.23 -5.37 0.02
N ALA A 12 5.61 -4.48 0.80
CA ALA A 12 4.35 -4.71 1.49
C ALA A 12 3.57 -3.40 1.68
N GLY A 13 2.24 -3.48 1.69
CA GLY A 13 1.36 -2.34 1.96
C GLY A 13 1.54 -1.74 3.35
N SER A 14 2.06 -2.51 4.31
CA SER A 14 2.36 -2.04 5.68
C SER A 14 3.56 -1.10 5.77
N ALA A 15 4.40 -1.02 4.73
CA ALA A 15 5.51 -0.07 4.68
C ALA A 15 5.04 1.39 4.48
N TYR A 16 3.75 1.60 4.18
CA TYR A 16 3.17 2.88 3.86
C TYR A 16 2.15 3.29 4.92
N ASP A 17 2.49 4.30 5.73
CA ASP A 17 1.53 4.93 6.64
C ASP A 17 0.66 5.95 5.89
N GLY A 18 -0.64 5.66 5.83
CA GLY A 18 -1.64 6.50 5.19
C GLY A 18 -2.19 7.63 6.08
N SER A 19 -1.79 7.73 7.35
CA SER A 19 -2.38 8.62 8.36
C SER A 19 -2.41 10.09 7.93
N VAL A 20 -1.30 10.60 7.43
CA VAL A 20 -1.17 11.99 6.97
C VAL A 20 -2.11 12.27 5.80
N LEU A 21 -2.16 11.38 4.81
CA LEU A 21 -3.02 11.54 3.64
C LEU A 21 -4.51 11.44 4.02
N ALA A 22 -4.86 10.50 4.90
CA ALA A 22 -6.22 10.33 5.40
C ALA A 22 -6.69 11.60 6.14
N SER A 23 -5.84 12.15 7.02
CA SER A 23 -6.16 13.36 7.79
C SER A 23 -6.19 14.62 6.94
N PHE A 24 -5.24 14.78 6.01
CA PHE A 24 -5.09 16.01 5.24
C PHE A 24 -6.16 16.13 4.14
N ALA A 25 -6.41 15.05 3.42
CA ALA A 25 -7.33 15.05 2.28
C ALA A 25 -8.78 14.72 2.68
N ASN A 26 -9.03 14.36 3.94
CA ASN A 26 -10.33 13.89 4.43
C ASN A 26 -10.86 12.71 3.59
N LEU A 27 -9.99 11.71 3.37
CA LEU A 27 -10.27 10.51 2.56
C LEU A 27 -10.03 9.24 3.36
N VAL A 28 -10.69 8.14 2.95
CA VAL A 28 -10.37 6.80 3.43
C VAL A 28 -9.18 6.26 2.62
N VAL A 29 -8.08 5.97 3.32
CA VAL A 29 -6.89 5.35 2.72
C VAL A 29 -6.89 3.84 3.02
N VAL A 30 -6.67 3.05 1.98
CA VAL A 30 -6.56 1.59 2.06
C VAL A 30 -5.28 1.17 1.36
N THR A 31 -4.37 0.52 2.09
CA THR A 31 -3.21 -0.20 1.54
C THR A 31 -3.54 -1.69 1.56
N ILE A 32 -3.08 -2.43 0.53
CA ILE A 32 -3.33 -3.86 0.43
C ILE A 32 -2.02 -4.63 0.24
N ASN A 33 -2.00 -5.88 0.69
CA ASN A 33 -0.96 -6.85 0.35
C ASN A 33 -1.50 -7.82 -0.70
N TYR A 34 -0.68 -8.17 -1.68
CA TYR A 34 -0.97 -9.20 -2.68
C TYR A 34 0.19 -10.19 -2.79
N ARG A 35 -0.03 -11.34 -3.45
CA ARG A 35 1.01 -12.35 -3.65
C ARG A 35 2.10 -11.81 -4.56
N LEU A 36 3.35 -12.12 -4.22
CA LEU A 36 4.54 -11.67 -4.93
C LEU A 36 5.34 -12.87 -5.43
N GLY A 37 6.11 -12.66 -6.49
CA GLY A 37 6.83 -13.72 -7.19
C GLY A 37 5.87 -14.75 -7.79
N VAL A 38 6.30 -16.01 -7.81
CA VAL A 38 5.60 -17.13 -8.47
C VAL A 38 4.39 -17.66 -7.65
N LEU A 39 4.03 -17.01 -6.55
CA LEU A 39 3.11 -17.52 -5.51
C LEU A 39 1.62 -17.46 -5.85
#